data_AF-A0A3B9SPN3-F1
#
_entry.id   AF-A0A3B9SPN3-F1
#
_cell.length_a   1.000
_cell.length_b   1.000
_cell.length_c   1.000
_cell.angle_alpha   90.00
_cell.angle_beta   90.00
_cell.angle_gamma   90.00
#
_symmetry.space_group_name_H-M   'P 1'
#
loop_
_entity.id
_entity.type
_entity.pdbx_description
1 polymer ?
#
loop_
_entity_poly.entity_id
_entity_poly.type
_entity_poly.pdbx_seq_one_letter_code
_entity_poly.pdbx_strand_id
1 'polypeptide(L)'
;MPRIGVYICHCGENIAGAVNVEEVRKYAETLPGVAVARDYLFMCSDPGQELIKQDIRDGLIDRVVVAACTPRTHEPIFRKAVEDGGLNKYLMEMANIRDQDSWAHWHDKEGATAKAKKLVASAVAKAGLLQPLKERFVDVTRTSLVIGGGVSGMFAALDLANAGYKVYLVEKNPSIGGNMAKLDKTFPTNDCSACILTPIMVQVGTHPNIELMTYSEVESVEGSIGNFKVKVRKKQTYVDWGKCTGCGDCVEACPAKVPNEFNEGMDKRKAIYIEFPQAVPKRAVLDIEHCINCAKRTIGTEPRIHSKTGEPILAPCEKVCKTGACNRSRAWNPEGEIVEIDVGTIIVATGYKVMDKAPFKEY
;
A
#
# COMPACT_ATOMS: atom_id res chain seq x y z
N MET A 1 17.81 -1.64 43.17
CA MET A 1 17.47 -2.76 42.27
C MET A 1 16.16 -2.43 41.58
N PRO A 2 15.94 -2.87 40.32
CA PRO A 2 14.65 -2.71 39.65
C PRO A 2 13.51 -3.31 40.49
N ARG A 3 12.35 -2.67 40.48
CA ARG A 3 11.12 -3.15 41.12
C ARG A 3 10.11 -3.46 40.03
N ILE A 4 10.03 -4.73 39.65
CA ILE A 4 9.27 -5.18 38.49
C ILE A 4 7.86 -5.59 38.93
N GLY A 5 6.84 -5.03 38.28
CA GLY A 5 5.46 -5.49 38.37
C GLY A 5 5.16 -6.47 37.24
N VAL A 6 4.72 -7.68 37.57
CA VAL A 6 4.34 -8.71 36.59
C VAL A 6 2.82 -8.89 36.58
N TYR A 7 2.20 -8.69 35.42
CA TYR A 7 0.76 -8.76 35.26
C TYR A 7 0.37 -9.86 34.28
N ILE A 8 -0.30 -10.91 34.75
CA ILE A 8 -0.66 -12.08 33.96
C ILE A 8 -2.13 -12.01 33.55
N CYS A 9 -2.40 -12.00 32.25
CA CYS A 9 -3.74 -11.94 31.71
C CYS A 9 -4.35 -13.33 31.56
N HIS A 10 -5.63 -13.48 31.88
CA HIS A 10 -6.39 -14.71 31.59
C HIS A 10 -6.93 -14.70 30.15
N CYS A 11 -7.28 -13.51 29.65
CA CYS A 11 -7.93 -13.30 28.34
C CYS A 11 -9.21 -14.14 28.19
N GLY A 12 -10.01 -14.23 29.26
CA GLY A 12 -11.09 -15.22 29.38
C GLY A 12 -10.48 -16.62 29.38
N GLU A 13 -10.97 -17.49 28.50
CA GLU A 13 -10.43 -18.86 28.33
C GLU A 13 -9.26 -18.92 27.34
N ASN A 14 -8.93 -17.83 26.64
CA ASN A 14 -7.90 -17.88 25.60
C ASN A 14 -6.51 -18.18 26.17
N ILE A 15 -6.19 -17.72 27.38
CA ILE A 15 -4.95 -18.09 28.08
C ILE A 15 -5.29 -19.09 29.20
N ALA A 16 -6.27 -18.78 30.07
CA ALA A 16 -6.58 -19.61 31.23
C ALA A 16 -7.05 -21.05 30.91
N GLY A 17 -7.61 -21.27 29.72
CA GLY A 17 -8.02 -22.60 29.27
C GLY A 17 -6.83 -23.55 29.17
N ALA A 18 -5.70 -23.07 28.65
CA ALA A 18 -4.50 -23.87 28.38
C ALA A 18 -3.30 -23.58 29.30
N VAL A 19 -3.30 -22.47 30.03
CA VAL A 19 -2.20 -22.08 30.94
C VAL A 19 -2.76 -21.91 32.34
N ASN A 20 -2.12 -22.52 33.34
CA ASN A 20 -2.44 -22.30 34.74
C ASN A 20 -1.91 -20.92 35.19
N VAL A 21 -2.74 -19.89 35.05
CA VAL A 21 -2.37 -18.50 35.31
C VAL A 21 -1.93 -18.28 36.76
N GLU A 22 -2.61 -18.90 37.72
CA GLU A 22 -2.26 -18.77 39.15
C GLU A 22 -0.85 -19.30 39.42
N GLU A 23 -0.48 -20.41 38.77
CA GLU A 23 0.83 -21.02 38.90
C GLU A 23 1.94 -20.18 38.23
N VAL A 24 1.64 -19.55 37.10
CA VAL A 24 2.55 -18.58 36.45
C VAL A 24 2.74 -17.34 37.33
N ARG A 25 1.66 -16.83 37.94
CA ARG A 25 1.71 -15.71 38.88
C ARG A 25 2.55 -16.03 40.11
N LYS A 26 2.32 -17.17 40.77
CA LYS A 26 3.14 -17.67 41.91
C LYS A 26 4.60 -17.81 41.52
N TYR A 27 4.89 -18.34 40.33
CA TYR A 27 6.26 -18.46 39.85
C TYR A 27 6.92 -17.09 39.65
N ALA A 28 6.19 -16.12 39.08
CA ALA A 28 6.69 -14.76 38.85
C ALA A 28 7.13 -14.06 40.15
N GLU A 29 6.42 -14.29 41.27
CA GLU A 29 6.79 -13.76 42.60
C GLU A 29 8.17 -14.23 43.09
N THR A 30 8.68 -15.36 42.57
CA THR A 30 9.98 -15.89 42.97
C THR A 30 11.14 -15.35 42.14
N LEU A 31 10.86 -14.60 41.08
CA LEU A 31 11.88 -14.10 40.15
C LEU A 31 12.63 -12.88 40.73
N PRO A 32 13.95 -12.76 40.51
CA PRO A 32 14.74 -11.63 41.01
C PRO A 32 14.22 -10.27 40.51
N GLY A 33 14.05 -9.33 41.45
CA GLY A 33 13.60 -7.97 41.15
C GLY A 33 12.08 -7.81 40.98
N VAL A 34 11.29 -8.90 41.03
CA VAL A 34 9.82 -8.79 41.04
C VAL A 34 9.34 -8.32 42.41
N ALA A 35 8.68 -7.16 42.44
CA ALA A 35 8.12 -6.57 43.65
C ALA A 35 6.62 -6.83 43.79
N VAL A 36 5.91 -6.97 42.66
CA VAL A 36 4.46 -7.21 42.61
C VAL A 36 4.18 -8.20 41.48
N ALA A 37 3.34 -9.21 41.75
CA ALA A 37 2.77 -10.06 40.70
C ALA A 37 1.25 -10.15 40.87
N ARG A 38 0.50 -9.83 39.82
CA ARG A 38 -0.97 -9.86 39.81
C ARG A 38 -1.45 -10.59 38.57
N ASP A 39 -2.62 -11.18 38.66
CA ASP A 39 -3.36 -11.69 37.52
C ASP A 39 -4.74 -11.06 37.45
N TYR A 40 -5.25 -10.88 36.23
CA TYR A 40 -6.58 -10.32 36.01
C TYR A 40 -7.20 -10.86 34.72
N LEU A 41 -8.53 -10.86 34.68
CA LEU A 41 -9.29 -11.48 33.59
C LEU A 41 -8.93 -10.88 32.22
N PHE A 42 -8.88 -9.55 32.15
CA PHE A 42 -8.54 -8.81 30.93
C PHE A 42 -7.58 -7.67 31.24
N MET A 43 -6.27 -7.89 31.16
CA MET A 43 -5.29 -6.84 31.47
C MET A 43 -5.42 -5.60 30.59
N CYS A 44 -5.94 -5.73 29.36
CA CYS A 44 -6.12 -4.60 28.45
C CYS A 44 -7.38 -3.76 28.72
N SER A 45 -8.30 -4.21 29.58
CA SER A 45 -9.48 -3.41 29.95
C SER A 45 -9.10 -2.26 30.89
N ASP A 46 -9.97 -1.27 31.05
CA ASP A 46 -9.72 -0.12 31.92
C ASP A 46 -9.36 -0.53 33.36
N PRO A 47 -10.05 -1.49 34.00
CA PRO A 47 -9.63 -2.00 35.31
C PRO A 47 -8.24 -2.65 35.30
N GLY A 48 -7.93 -3.44 34.27
CA GLY A 48 -6.62 -4.08 34.14
C GLY A 48 -5.49 -3.07 33.99
N GLN A 49 -5.70 -2.02 33.20
CA GLN A 49 -4.76 -0.92 33.06
C GLN A 49 -4.64 -0.09 34.34
N GLU A 50 -5.72 0.10 35.10
CA GLU A 50 -5.69 0.82 36.37
C GLU A 50 -4.87 0.09 37.45
N LEU A 51 -4.86 -1.24 37.47
CA LEU A 51 -3.96 -2.01 38.35
C LEU A 51 -2.49 -1.62 38.12
N ILE A 52 -2.06 -1.55 36.85
CA ILE A 52 -0.70 -1.16 36.48
C ILE A 52 -0.44 0.29 36.88
N LYS A 53 -1.34 1.20 36.51
CA LYS A 53 -1.21 2.64 36.82
C LYS A 53 -1.11 2.90 38.32
N GLN A 54 -1.94 2.23 39.12
CA GLN A 54 -1.98 2.41 40.56
C GLN A 54 -0.69 1.90 41.22
N ASP A 55 -0.21 0.70 40.85
CA ASP A 55 1.04 0.17 41.39
C ASP A 55 2.25 1.07 41.05
N ILE A 56 2.24 1.73 39.89
CA ILE A 56 3.25 2.74 39.52
C ILE A 56 3.11 3.99 40.40
N ARG A 57 1.90 4.54 40.54
CA ARG A 57 1.63 5.76 41.33
C ARG A 57 1.94 5.58 42.81
N ASP A 58 1.64 4.40 43.35
CA ASP A 58 1.96 4.02 44.73
C ASP A 58 3.47 3.80 44.94
N GLY A 59 4.25 3.87 43.86
CA GLY A 59 5.70 3.72 43.89
C GLY A 59 6.14 2.29 44.22
N LEU A 60 5.27 1.29 44.03
CA LEU A 60 5.58 -0.12 44.28
C LEU A 60 6.54 -0.67 43.22
N ILE A 61 6.44 -0.17 41.99
CA ILE A 61 7.18 -0.68 40.84
C ILE A 61 7.78 0.47 40.01
N ASP A 62 8.87 0.16 39.30
CA ASP A 62 9.56 1.03 38.35
C ASP A 62 9.86 0.34 37.01
N ARG A 63 9.36 -0.89 36.82
CA ARG A 63 9.39 -1.68 35.59
C ARG A 63 8.09 -2.47 35.48
N VAL A 64 7.62 -2.71 34.26
CA VAL A 64 6.37 -3.46 34.02
C VAL A 64 6.62 -4.64 33.08
N VAL A 65 6.08 -5.80 33.43
CA VAL A 65 5.99 -6.96 32.55
C VAL A 65 4.52 -7.34 32.41
N VAL A 66 4.00 -7.40 31.19
CA VAL A 66 2.65 -7.90 30.94
C VAL A 66 2.71 -9.22 30.20
N ALA A 67 2.26 -10.30 30.85
CA ALA A 67 2.17 -11.63 30.27
C ALA A 67 0.76 -11.84 29.68
N ALA A 68 0.62 -11.66 28.36
CA ALA A 68 -0.67 -11.66 27.69
C ALA A 68 -0.55 -12.07 26.20
N CYS A 69 -1.10 -11.24 25.31
CA CYS A 69 -1.16 -11.45 23.86
C CYS A 69 0.08 -10.89 23.13
N THR A 70 0.00 -10.84 21.80
CA THR A 70 1.09 -10.30 20.96
C THR A 70 1.35 -8.81 21.19
N PRO A 71 2.63 -8.39 21.34
CA PRO A 71 3.00 -6.98 21.43
C PRO A 71 2.60 -6.19 20.18
N ARG A 72 2.48 -6.86 19.02
CA ARG A 72 2.06 -6.22 17.75
C ARG A 72 0.71 -5.49 17.83
N THR A 73 -0.15 -5.89 18.76
CA THR A 73 -1.50 -5.31 18.90
C THR A 73 -1.63 -4.43 20.14
N HIS A 74 -1.20 -4.93 21.31
CA HIS A 74 -1.50 -4.30 22.60
C HIS A 74 -0.30 -3.64 23.28
N GLU A 75 0.92 -3.75 22.73
CA GLU A 75 2.07 -3.01 23.28
C GLU A 75 1.80 -1.50 23.34
N PRO A 76 1.21 -0.84 22.32
CA PRO A 76 0.89 0.58 22.42
C PRO A 76 -0.08 0.92 23.56
N ILE A 77 -1.06 0.05 23.84
CA ILE A 77 -2.05 0.23 24.92
C ILE A 77 -1.35 0.18 26.28
N PHE A 78 -0.53 -0.85 26.52
CA PHE A 78 0.20 -0.97 27.79
C PHE A 78 1.28 0.09 27.94
N ARG A 79 1.96 0.48 26.86
CA ARG A 79 2.90 1.61 26.87
C ARG A 79 2.20 2.89 27.32
N LYS A 80 0.98 3.12 26.83
CA LYS A 80 0.17 4.27 27.23
C LYS A 80 -0.25 4.18 28.71
N ALA A 81 -0.71 3.03 29.18
CA ALA A 81 -1.04 2.82 30.59
C ALA A 81 0.16 3.07 31.53
N VAL A 82 1.35 2.61 31.15
CA VAL A 82 2.59 2.84 31.91
C VAL A 82 2.96 4.33 31.95
N GLU A 83 2.84 5.02 30.81
CA GLU A 83 3.04 6.47 30.71
C GLU A 83 2.05 7.26 31.57
N ASP A 84 0.76 6.90 31.54
CA ASP A 84 -0.31 7.52 32.33
C ASP A 84 -0.19 7.20 33.84
N GLY A 85 0.56 6.17 34.19
CA GLY A 85 1.00 5.87 35.56
C GLY A 85 2.16 6.75 36.03
N GLY A 86 2.85 7.44 35.11
CA GLY A 86 4.01 8.29 35.40
C GLY A 86 5.37 7.63 35.16
N LEU A 87 5.42 6.43 34.55
CA LEU A 87 6.65 5.72 34.24
C LEU A 87 7.00 5.87 32.75
N ASN A 88 8.29 5.86 32.42
CA ASN A 88 8.71 5.87 31.01
C ASN A 88 8.20 4.61 30.29
N LYS A 89 7.45 4.77 29.19
CA LYS A 89 6.79 3.66 28.48
C LYS A 89 7.73 2.58 27.92
N TYR A 90 9.02 2.87 27.78
CA TYR A 90 10.03 1.89 27.34
C TYR A 90 10.61 1.06 28.49
N LEU A 91 10.16 1.30 29.72
CA LEU A 91 10.45 0.49 30.91
C LEU A 91 9.41 -0.64 31.10
N MET A 92 8.82 -1.08 30.00
CA MET A 92 7.84 -2.16 29.94
C MET A 92 8.26 -3.21 28.93
N GLU A 93 7.99 -4.48 29.24
CA GLU A 93 8.15 -5.62 28.35
C GLU A 93 6.86 -6.46 28.31
N MET A 94 6.55 -7.07 27.16
CA MET A 94 5.47 -8.03 27.05
C MET A 94 5.99 -9.46 26.90
N ALA A 95 5.41 -10.40 27.66
CA ALA A 95 5.56 -11.83 27.43
C ALA A 95 4.33 -12.34 26.68
N ASN A 96 4.51 -12.83 25.45
CA ASN A 96 3.41 -13.37 24.65
C ASN A 96 3.12 -14.82 25.04
N ILE A 97 2.17 -15.00 25.96
CA ILE A 97 1.73 -16.32 26.46
C ILE A 97 0.39 -16.76 25.87
N ARG A 98 -0.10 -16.06 24.83
CA ARG A 98 -1.32 -16.44 24.09
C ARG A 98 -1.01 -17.01 22.73
N ASP A 99 -0.69 -16.13 21.79
CA ASP A 99 -0.46 -16.45 20.38
C ASP A 99 0.74 -17.40 20.21
N GLN A 100 1.75 -17.27 21.08
CA GLN A 100 2.96 -18.10 21.07
C GLN A 100 2.94 -19.23 22.09
N ASP A 101 1.85 -19.43 22.85
CA ASP A 101 1.80 -20.44 23.91
C ASP A 101 0.41 -21.06 24.01
N SER A 102 -0.53 -20.46 24.75
CA SER A 102 -1.84 -21.07 25.02
C SER A 102 -2.61 -21.53 23.78
N TRP A 103 -2.62 -20.74 22.69
CA TRP A 103 -3.30 -21.11 21.44
C TRP A 103 -2.58 -22.19 20.64
N ALA A 104 -1.25 -22.25 20.74
CA ALA A 104 -0.44 -23.26 20.05
C ALA A 104 -0.44 -24.60 20.80
N HIS A 105 -0.66 -24.57 22.12
CA HIS A 105 -0.46 -25.71 23.03
C HIS A 105 -1.72 -26.03 23.83
N TRP A 106 -2.90 -25.75 23.28
CA TRP A 106 -4.17 -25.87 24.01
C TRP A 106 -4.45 -27.26 24.57
N HIS A 107 -3.87 -28.30 23.96
CA HIS A 107 -3.97 -29.69 24.38
C HIS A 107 -3.02 -30.09 25.52
N ASP A 108 -1.96 -29.33 25.78
CA ASP A 108 -0.90 -29.67 26.73
C ASP A 108 -0.78 -28.57 27.80
N LYS A 109 -1.68 -28.64 28.79
CA LYS A 109 -1.78 -27.60 29.83
C LYS A 109 -0.53 -27.52 30.70
N GLU A 110 0.11 -28.64 31.00
CA GLU A 110 1.34 -28.68 31.79
C GLU A 110 2.52 -28.08 31.02
N GLY A 111 2.70 -28.49 29.76
CA GLY A 111 3.75 -27.96 28.89
C GLY A 111 3.57 -26.48 28.59
N ALA A 112 2.34 -26.04 28.31
CA ALA A 112 2.00 -24.63 28.11
C ALA A 112 2.28 -23.80 29.38
N THR A 113 1.88 -24.28 30.56
CA THR A 113 2.17 -23.61 31.84
C THR A 113 3.68 -23.50 32.10
N ALA A 114 4.44 -24.57 31.86
CA ALA A 114 5.89 -24.56 32.00
C ALA A 114 6.56 -23.59 31.01
N LYS A 115 6.04 -23.50 29.79
CA LYS A 115 6.51 -22.55 28.78
C LYS A 115 6.19 -21.10 29.16
N ALA A 116 4.96 -20.81 29.60
CA ALA A 116 4.53 -19.48 30.05
C ALA A 116 5.47 -18.95 31.14
N LYS A 117 5.82 -19.78 32.14
CA LYS A 117 6.80 -19.43 33.18
C LYS A 117 8.14 -19.00 32.60
N LYS A 118 8.69 -19.75 31.65
CA LYS A 118 9.97 -19.41 31.00
C LYS A 118 9.89 -18.11 30.19
N LEU A 119 8.78 -17.87 29.50
CA LEU A 119 8.53 -16.63 28.77
C LEU A 119 8.46 -15.42 29.71
N VAL A 120 7.75 -15.56 30.83
CA VAL A 120 7.68 -14.54 31.88
C VAL A 120 9.06 -14.28 32.49
N ALA A 121 9.81 -15.33 32.84
CA ALA A 121 11.16 -15.19 33.37
C ALA A 121 12.10 -14.44 32.41
N SER A 122 12.02 -14.76 31.11
CA SER A 122 12.80 -14.08 30.09
C SER A 122 12.43 -12.59 29.97
N ALA A 123 11.13 -12.26 29.97
CA ALA A 123 10.65 -10.89 29.93
C ALA A 123 11.06 -10.10 31.19
N VAL A 124 10.98 -10.70 32.37
CA VAL A 124 11.45 -10.10 33.64
C VAL A 124 12.95 -9.83 33.60
N ALA A 125 13.76 -10.79 33.13
CA ALA A 125 15.20 -10.62 33.00
C ALA A 125 15.56 -9.45 32.06
N LYS A 126 14.86 -9.32 30.92
CA LYS A 126 15.01 -8.19 30.00
C LYS A 126 14.54 -6.87 30.64
N ALA A 127 13.38 -6.86 31.30
CA ALA A 127 12.82 -5.70 31.97
C ALA A 127 13.75 -5.11 33.03
N GLY A 128 14.47 -5.98 33.76
CA GLY A 128 15.49 -5.56 34.72
C GLY A 128 16.65 -4.77 34.12
N LEU A 129 16.89 -4.89 32.81
CA LEU A 129 17.95 -4.20 32.07
C LEU A 129 17.43 -3.04 31.20
N LEU A 130 16.10 -2.84 31.12
CA LEU A 130 15.53 -1.76 30.32
C LEU A 130 15.94 -0.38 30.86
N GLN A 131 16.16 0.53 29.92
CA GLN A 131 16.51 1.92 30.14
C GLN A 131 15.41 2.83 29.59
N PRO A 132 15.16 3.99 30.23
CA PRO A 132 14.18 4.93 29.72
C PRO A 132 14.67 5.50 28.38
N LEU A 133 13.79 5.48 27.37
CA LEU A 133 14.07 6.08 26.07
C LEU A 133 13.22 7.34 25.85
N LYS A 134 13.65 8.20 24.93
CA LYS A 134 12.91 9.39 24.50
C LYS A 134 12.38 9.17 23.09
N GLU A 135 11.16 9.61 22.85
CA GLU A 135 10.61 9.63 21.50
C GLU A 135 11.37 10.61 20.62
N ARG A 136 11.55 10.23 19.37
CA ARG A 136 12.11 11.09 18.34
C ARG A 136 10.96 11.59 17.49
N PHE A 137 10.83 12.90 17.43
CA PHE A 137 9.91 13.56 16.51
C PHE A 137 10.62 13.78 15.19
N VAL A 138 9.93 13.53 14.09
CA VAL A 138 10.39 13.78 12.73
C VAL A 138 9.36 14.64 12.02
N ASP A 139 9.82 15.54 11.17
CA ASP A 139 8.92 16.32 10.32
C ASP A 139 8.24 15.40 9.31
N VAL A 140 7.00 15.75 8.95
CA VAL A 140 6.20 14.99 8.00
C VAL A 140 6.00 15.83 6.74
N THR A 141 6.47 15.33 5.62
CA THR A 141 6.23 15.93 4.31
C THR A 141 4.73 15.92 4.03
N ARG A 142 4.12 17.09 3.80
CA ARG A 142 2.66 17.27 3.63
C ARG A 142 2.16 16.90 2.23
N THR A 143 2.58 15.74 1.75
CA THR A 143 2.28 15.21 0.42
C THR A 143 2.04 13.71 0.52
N SER A 144 1.05 13.22 -0.23
CA SER A 144 0.73 11.79 -0.30
C SER A 144 1.01 11.21 -1.68
N LEU A 145 1.43 9.95 -1.72
CA LEU A 145 1.46 9.13 -2.92
C LEU A 145 0.34 8.10 -2.87
N VAL A 146 -0.41 7.97 -3.97
CA VAL A 146 -1.37 6.90 -4.20
C VAL A 146 -0.89 6.06 -5.37
N ILE A 147 -0.77 4.74 -5.17
CA ILE A 147 -0.29 3.79 -6.19
C ILE A 147 -1.47 2.96 -6.69
N GLY A 148 -1.90 3.23 -7.92
CA GLY A 148 -3.04 2.59 -8.60
C GLY A 148 -4.23 3.53 -8.76
N GLY A 149 -4.63 3.78 -10.00
CA GLY A 149 -5.74 4.64 -10.42
C GLY A 149 -7.07 3.90 -10.58
N GLY A 150 -7.29 2.81 -9.83
CA GLY A 150 -8.61 2.17 -9.72
C GLY A 150 -9.57 2.97 -8.83
N VAL A 151 -10.80 2.49 -8.66
CA VAL A 151 -11.82 3.16 -7.83
C VAL A 151 -11.30 3.52 -6.42
N SER A 152 -10.64 2.59 -5.73
CA SER A 152 -10.12 2.83 -4.38
C SER A 152 -9.05 3.92 -4.34
N GLY A 153 -8.12 3.92 -5.30
CA GLY A 153 -7.05 4.91 -5.35
C GLY A 153 -7.55 6.30 -5.75
N MET A 154 -8.52 6.37 -6.68
CA MET A 154 -9.14 7.64 -7.07
C MET A 154 -9.89 8.30 -5.92
N PHE A 155 -10.68 7.55 -5.15
CA PHE A 155 -11.36 8.09 -3.96
C PHE A 155 -10.37 8.52 -2.88
N ALA A 156 -9.34 7.71 -2.59
CA ALA A 156 -8.30 8.08 -1.64
C ALA A 156 -7.56 9.38 -2.05
N ALA A 157 -7.26 9.53 -3.34
CA ALA A 157 -6.64 10.73 -3.87
C ALA A 157 -7.56 11.95 -3.75
N LEU A 158 -8.85 11.82 -4.09
CA LEU A 158 -9.82 12.92 -3.97
C LEU A 158 -10.02 13.36 -2.52
N ASP A 159 -10.18 12.43 -1.58
CA ASP A 159 -10.39 12.76 -0.17
C ASP A 159 -9.21 13.55 0.40
N LEU A 160 -7.98 13.11 0.13
CA LEU A 160 -6.75 13.80 0.54
C LEU A 160 -6.63 15.18 -0.14
N ALA A 161 -6.92 15.24 -1.43
CA ALA A 161 -6.79 16.46 -2.21
C ALA A 161 -7.83 17.53 -1.82
N ASN A 162 -9.06 17.11 -1.52
CA ASN A 162 -10.15 17.95 -1.00
C ASN A 162 -9.86 18.43 0.43
N ALA A 163 -9.14 17.65 1.23
CA ALA A 163 -8.62 18.07 2.53
C ALA A 163 -7.43 19.04 2.43
N GLY A 164 -6.97 19.38 1.21
CA GLY A 164 -5.93 20.37 0.96
C GLY A 164 -4.50 19.82 0.89
N TYR A 165 -4.32 18.50 0.82
CA TYR A 165 -2.99 17.90 0.66
C TYR A 165 -2.62 17.74 -0.82
N LYS A 166 -1.34 17.95 -1.16
CA LYS A 166 -0.84 17.57 -2.49
C LYS A 166 -0.80 16.04 -2.60
N VAL A 167 -1.29 15.51 -3.70
CA VAL A 167 -1.34 14.07 -3.97
C VAL A 167 -0.68 13.76 -5.31
N TYR A 168 0.25 12.81 -5.32
CA TYR A 168 0.70 12.16 -6.55
C TYR A 168 -0.11 10.88 -6.75
N LEU A 169 -0.79 10.73 -7.89
CA LEU A 169 -1.51 9.50 -8.23
C LEU A 169 -0.81 8.81 -9.40
N VAL A 170 -0.15 7.69 -9.10
CA VAL A 170 0.60 6.90 -10.10
C VAL A 170 -0.25 5.76 -10.62
N GLU A 171 -0.46 5.69 -11.94
CA GLU A 171 -1.21 4.63 -12.61
C GLU A 171 -0.38 3.97 -13.70
N LYS A 172 -0.31 2.64 -13.65
CA LYS A 172 0.50 1.81 -14.54
C LYS A 172 0.04 1.91 -16.00
N ASN A 173 -1.27 1.92 -16.24
CA ASN A 173 -1.83 1.95 -17.58
C ASN A 173 -1.94 3.39 -18.11
N PRO A 174 -2.16 3.57 -19.42
CA PRO A 174 -2.36 4.90 -20.01
C PRO A 174 -3.52 5.71 -19.40
N SER A 175 -4.49 5.03 -18.79
CA SER A 175 -5.69 5.62 -18.18
C SER A 175 -5.95 5.10 -16.78
N ILE A 176 -6.53 5.95 -15.94
CA ILE A 176 -7.20 5.55 -14.69
C ILE A 176 -8.55 4.87 -14.99
N GLY A 177 -9.15 4.27 -13.95
CA GLY A 177 -10.43 3.57 -14.00
C GLY A 177 -10.35 2.14 -13.44
N GLY A 178 -9.22 1.46 -13.65
CA GLY A 178 -8.98 0.10 -13.18
C GLY A 178 -10.02 -0.92 -13.69
N ASN A 179 -10.22 -2.01 -12.93
CA ASN A 179 -11.16 -3.08 -13.32
C ASN A 179 -12.61 -2.59 -13.41
N MET A 180 -12.98 -1.55 -12.66
CA MET A 180 -14.35 -1.01 -12.70
C MET A 180 -14.71 -0.44 -14.08
N ALA A 181 -13.73 0.11 -14.81
CA ALA A 181 -13.94 0.61 -16.17
C ALA A 181 -14.25 -0.51 -17.19
N LYS A 182 -13.90 -1.76 -16.88
CA LYS A 182 -14.18 -2.94 -17.71
C LYS A 182 -15.59 -3.50 -17.51
N LEU A 183 -16.24 -3.17 -16.40
CA LEU A 183 -17.57 -3.68 -16.07
C LEU A 183 -18.64 -2.96 -16.90
N ASP A 184 -19.71 -3.65 -17.27
CA ASP A 184 -20.90 -3.00 -17.85
C ASP A 184 -21.73 -2.34 -16.75
N LYS A 185 -22.08 -3.11 -15.72
CA LYS A 185 -22.92 -2.70 -14.59
C LYS A 185 -22.33 -3.07 -13.23
N THR A 186 -22.81 -2.41 -12.18
CA THR A 186 -22.41 -2.66 -10.79
C THR A 186 -23.60 -3.03 -9.92
N PHE A 187 -23.54 -4.21 -9.28
CA PHE A 187 -24.51 -4.61 -8.27
C PHE A 187 -24.30 -3.80 -6.97
N PRO A 188 -25.32 -3.65 -6.09
CA PRO A 188 -26.68 -4.18 -6.22
C PRO A 188 -27.64 -3.30 -7.04
N THR A 189 -27.26 -2.06 -7.38
CA THR A 189 -28.15 -1.10 -8.04
C THR A 189 -28.31 -1.35 -9.54
N ASN A 190 -27.40 -2.12 -10.15
CA ASN A 190 -27.32 -2.35 -11.60
C ASN A 190 -27.14 -1.07 -12.42
N ASP A 191 -26.53 -0.04 -11.81
CA ASP A 191 -26.09 1.15 -12.52
C ASP A 191 -25.00 0.79 -13.52
N CYS A 192 -24.94 1.52 -14.64
CA CYS A 192 -23.82 1.44 -15.56
C CYS A 192 -22.54 1.92 -14.85
N SER A 193 -21.47 1.12 -14.94
CA SER A 193 -20.19 1.43 -14.28
C SER A 193 -19.63 2.78 -14.73
N ALA A 194 -19.73 3.08 -16.03
CA ALA A 194 -19.22 4.31 -16.62
C ALA A 194 -19.98 5.54 -16.13
N CYS A 195 -21.28 5.41 -15.83
CA CYS A 195 -22.11 6.50 -15.32
C CYS A 195 -21.62 7.02 -13.96
N ILE A 196 -21.10 6.13 -13.11
CA ILE A 196 -20.61 6.50 -11.77
C ILE A 196 -19.09 6.70 -11.73
N LEU A 197 -18.33 6.01 -12.58
CA LEU A 197 -16.87 6.06 -12.59
C LEU A 197 -16.31 7.26 -13.36
N THR A 198 -16.85 7.54 -14.55
CA THR A 198 -16.30 8.58 -15.44
C THR A 198 -16.29 9.97 -14.79
N PRO A 199 -17.33 10.42 -14.06
CA PRO A 199 -17.29 11.69 -13.35
C PRO A 199 -16.14 11.77 -12.32
N ILE A 200 -15.86 10.67 -11.63
CA ILE A 200 -14.75 10.58 -10.65
C ILE A 200 -13.40 10.65 -11.36
N MET A 201 -13.25 9.95 -12.49
CA MET A 201 -12.03 10.03 -13.30
C MET A 201 -11.76 11.46 -13.78
N VAL A 202 -12.79 12.19 -14.21
CA VAL A 202 -12.67 13.59 -14.63
C VAL A 202 -12.29 14.50 -13.46
N GLN A 203 -12.91 14.32 -12.29
CA GLN A 203 -12.55 15.07 -11.09
C GLN A 203 -11.08 14.86 -10.74
N VAL A 204 -10.62 13.61 -10.67
CA VAL A 204 -9.21 13.28 -10.43
C VAL A 204 -8.28 13.91 -11.46
N GLY A 205 -8.61 13.79 -12.75
CA GLY A 205 -7.78 14.29 -13.84
C GLY A 205 -7.71 15.82 -13.96
N THR A 206 -8.57 16.54 -13.25
CA THR A 206 -8.65 18.02 -13.29
C THR A 206 -8.41 18.68 -11.93
N HIS A 207 -8.25 17.90 -10.86
CA HIS A 207 -8.12 18.44 -9.51
C HIS A 207 -6.77 19.16 -9.32
N PRO A 208 -6.73 20.41 -8.82
CA PRO A 208 -5.50 21.20 -8.74
C PRO A 208 -4.45 20.63 -7.77
N ASN A 209 -4.89 19.91 -6.74
CA ASN A 209 -3.99 19.27 -5.77
C ASN A 209 -3.58 17.83 -6.16
N ILE A 210 -4.07 17.28 -7.28
CA ILE A 210 -3.70 15.93 -7.74
C ILE A 210 -2.78 16.05 -8.94
N GLU A 211 -1.56 15.54 -8.79
CA GLU A 211 -0.64 15.31 -9.89
C GLU A 211 -0.84 13.89 -10.41
N LEU A 212 -1.61 13.76 -11.49
CA LEU A 212 -1.92 12.49 -12.13
C LEU A 212 -0.77 12.04 -13.04
N MET A 213 -0.14 10.92 -12.69
CA MET A 213 0.96 10.30 -13.42
C MET A 213 0.49 8.96 -14.01
N THR A 214 -0.26 9.00 -15.12
CA THR A 214 -0.61 7.78 -15.84
C THR A 214 0.56 7.27 -16.68
N TYR A 215 0.44 6.02 -17.14
CA TYR A 215 1.50 5.29 -17.82
C TYR A 215 2.83 5.32 -17.04
N SER A 216 2.74 5.24 -15.72
CA SER A 216 3.87 5.41 -14.81
C SER A 216 3.87 4.33 -13.73
N GLU A 217 5.06 3.92 -13.27
CA GLU A 217 5.21 2.88 -12.24
C GLU A 217 6.19 3.34 -11.16
N VAL A 218 5.92 3.00 -9.90
CA VAL A 218 6.85 3.23 -8.80
C VAL A 218 7.99 2.22 -8.91
N GLU A 219 9.24 2.69 -8.97
CA GLU A 219 10.43 1.85 -9.08
C GLU A 219 11.06 1.54 -7.72
N SER A 220 11.19 2.56 -6.87
CA SER A 220 11.76 2.41 -5.55
C SER A 220 11.14 3.38 -4.56
N VAL A 221 11.09 2.93 -3.30
CA VAL A 221 10.67 3.71 -2.14
C VAL A 221 11.77 3.57 -1.11
N GLU A 222 12.38 4.69 -0.74
CA GLU A 222 13.40 4.77 0.30
C GLU A 222 12.91 5.69 1.43
N GLY A 223 13.52 5.57 2.61
CA GLY A 223 13.19 6.40 3.77
C GLY A 223 12.25 5.73 4.77
N SER A 224 11.52 6.55 5.53
CA SER A 224 10.65 6.10 6.62
C SER A 224 9.41 6.98 6.73
N ILE A 225 8.51 6.65 7.66
CA ILE A 225 7.24 7.37 7.85
C ILE A 225 7.46 8.89 7.93
N GLY A 226 6.70 9.64 7.13
CA GLY A 226 6.81 11.10 7.01
C GLY A 226 7.89 11.61 6.04
N ASN A 227 8.84 10.77 5.64
CA ASN A 227 10.05 11.15 4.92
C ASN A 227 10.44 10.10 3.87
N PHE A 228 9.52 9.79 2.94
CA PHE A 228 9.78 8.88 1.84
C PHE A 228 10.32 9.61 0.62
N LYS A 229 11.36 9.04 0.01
CA LYS A 229 11.83 9.41 -1.33
C LYS A 229 11.40 8.33 -2.31
N VAL A 230 10.63 8.71 -3.33
CA VAL A 230 10.06 7.77 -4.29
C VAL A 230 10.55 8.08 -5.68
N LYS A 231 11.02 7.05 -6.39
CA LYS A 231 11.33 7.11 -7.82
C LYS A 231 10.14 6.58 -8.62
N VAL A 232 9.61 7.40 -9.52
CA VAL A 232 8.51 7.05 -10.41
C VAL A 232 9.01 7.06 -11.85
N ARG A 233 8.92 5.93 -12.54
CA ARG A 233 9.19 5.84 -13.98
C ARG A 233 7.95 6.22 -14.76
N LYS A 234 8.01 7.32 -15.50
CA LYS A 234 7.07 7.66 -16.57
C LYS A 234 7.49 6.90 -17.84
N LYS A 235 6.69 5.94 -18.27
CA LYS A 235 7.00 5.12 -19.45
C LYS A 235 6.88 5.94 -20.73
N GLN A 236 7.63 5.53 -21.75
CA GLN A 236 7.65 6.23 -23.02
C GLN A 236 6.36 5.98 -23.82
N THR A 237 5.59 7.03 -24.07
CA THR A 237 4.31 6.94 -24.81
C THR A 237 4.50 6.93 -26.32
N TYR A 238 5.65 7.42 -26.80
CA TYR A 238 5.98 7.65 -28.21
C TYR A 238 4.96 8.54 -28.96
N VAL A 239 4.16 9.29 -28.22
CA VAL A 239 3.19 10.27 -28.70
C VAL A 239 3.34 11.50 -27.83
N ASP A 240 3.49 12.68 -28.43
CA ASP A 240 3.56 13.92 -27.68
C ASP A 240 2.21 14.24 -27.04
N TRP A 241 2.08 13.94 -25.74
CA TRP A 241 0.85 14.14 -24.98
C TRP A 241 0.48 15.62 -24.79
N GLY A 242 1.43 16.55 -24.96
CA GLY A 242 1.17 17.98 -24.99
C GLY A 242 0.47 18.45 -26.27
N LYS A 243 0.64 17.71 -27.38
CA LYS A 243 -0.01 17.99 -28.68
C LYS A 243 -1.16 17.04 -29.02
N CYS A 244 -1.24 15.89 -28.35
CA CYS A 244 -2.26 14.90 -28.63
C CYS A 244 -3.62 15.39 -28.17
N THR A 245 -4.63 15.34 -29.05
CA THR A 245 -6.01 15.71 -28.72
C THR A 245 -6.88 14.52 -28.33
N GLY A 246 -6.39 13.29 -28.54
CA GLY A 246 -7.17 12.07 -28.31
C GLY A 246 -8.27 11.82 -29.34
N CYS A 247 -8.15 12.34 -30.57
CA CYS A 247 -9.17 12.19 -31.62
C CYS A 247 -9.38 10.75 -32.10
N GLY A 248 -8.32 9.93 -32.13
CA GLY A 248 -8.39 8.51 -32.53
C GLY A 248 -7.98 8.22 -33.97
N ASP A 249 -7.81 9.22 -34.84
CA ASP A 249 -7.48 9.03 -36.27
C ASP A 249 -6.26 8.12 -36.48
N CYS A 250 -5.23 8.27 -35.63
CA CYS A 250 -4.01 7.46 -35.68
C CYS A 250 -4.25 5.99 -35.33
N VAL A 251 -5.23 5.69 -34.47
CA VAL A 251 -5.66 4.34 -34.10
C VAL A 251 -6.35 3.69 -35.30
N GLU A 252 -7.30 4.37 -35.93
CA GLU A 252 -8.02 3.87 -37.10
C GLU A 252 -7.08 3.57 -38.27
N ALA A 253 -6.11 4.45 -38.52
CA ALA A 253 -5.13 4.29 -39.60
C ALA A 253 -4.10 3.18 -39.35
N CYS A 254 -3.98 2.66 -38.12
CA CYS A 254 -2.95 1.69 -37.78
C CYS A 254 -3.27 0.29 -38.36
N PRO A 255 -2.35 -0.32 -39.14
CA PRO A 255 -2.57 -1.65 -39.70
C PRO A 255 -2.29 -2.81 -38.72
N ALA A 256 -1.58 -2.55 -37.61
CA ALA A 256 -1.22 -3.58 -36.65
C ALA A 256 -2.45 -4.15 -35.92
N LYS A 257 -2.35 -5.40 -35.45
CA LYS A 257 -3.41 -6.09 -34.69
C LYS A 257 -2.78 -6.79 -33.49
N VAL A 258 -3.19 -6.42 -32.28
CA VAL A 258 -2.64 -6.88 -31.01
C VAL A 258 -3.80 -7.35 -30.13
N PRO A 259 -3.69 -8.46 -29.37
CA PRO A 259 -4.70 -8.82 -28.37
C PRO A 259 -4.99 -7.63 -27.45
N ASN A 260 -6.26 -7.35 -27.17
CA ASN A 260 -6.65 -6.22 -26.35
C ASN A 260 -6.72 -6.60 -24.87
N GLU A 261 -5.78 -6.10 -24.07
CA GLU A 261 -5.67 -6.39 -22.64
C GLU A 261 -6.81 -5.77 -21.83
N PHE A 262 -7.41 -4.66 -22.31
CA PHE A 262 -8.57 -4.07 -21.66
C PHE A 262 -9.81 -4.98 -21.80
N ASN A 263 -9.99 -5.59 -22.97
CA ASN A 263 -11.08 -6.52 -23.30
C ASN A 263 -10.72 -7.98 -23.04
N GLU A 264 -9.72 -8.27 -22.20
CA GLU A 264 -9.32 -9.64 -21.80
C GLU A 264 -9.02 -10.56 -23.01
N GLY A 265 -8.48 -9.99 -24.10
CA GLY A 265 -8.14 -10.73 -25.32
C GLY A 265 -9.32 -11.15 -26.20
N MET A 266 -10.54 -10.72 -25.88
CA MET A 266 -11.75 -11.05 -26.65
C MET A 266 -11.78 -10.38 -28.04
N ASP A 267 -11.08 -9.25 -28.19
CA ASP A 267 -10.89 -8.58 -29.47
C ASP A 267 -9.43 -8.14 -29.68
N LYS A 268 -9.18 -7.44 -30.79
CA LYS A 268 -7.85 -6.96 -31.16
C LYS A 268 -7.81 -5.44 -31.19
N ARG A 269 -6.89 -4.85 -30.43
CA ARG A 269 -6.52 -3.44 -30.54
C ARG A 269 -5.43 -3.24 -31.59
N LYS A 270 -5.06 -1.98 -31.77
CA LYS A 270 -3.96 -1.54 -32.64
C LYS A 270 -2.69 -1.32 -31.82
N ALA A 271 -1.55 -1.19 -32.49
CA ALA A 271 -0.28 -0.88 -31.81
C ALA A 271 -0.28 0.54 -31.23
N ILE A 272 -0.78 1.54 -31.97
CA ILE A 272 -1.14 2.84 -31.40
C ILE A 272 -2.60 2.81 -30.99
N TYR A 273 -2.89 3.11 -29.72
CA TYR A 273 -4.21 2.90 -29.14
C TYR A 273 -4.52 3.94 -28.06
N ILE A 274 -5.80 4.03 -27.71
CA ILE A 274 -6.31 4.71 -26.51
C ILE A 274 -6.94 3.61 -25.67
N GLU A 275 -6.63 3.55 -24.37
CA GLU A 275 -6.97 2.41 -23.49
C GLU A 275 -8.45 1.97 -23.63
N PHE A 276 -9.37 2.93 -23.52
CA PHE A 276 -10.80 2.76 -23.77
C PHE A 276 -11.44 4.11 -24.16
N PRO A 277 -12.67 4.14 -24.69
CA PRO A 277 -13.24 5.37 -25.27
C PRO A 277 -13.37 6.57 -24.31
N GLN A 278 -13.60 6.30 -23.01
CA GLN A 278 -13.75 7.27 -21.92
C GLN A 278 -12.47 7.43 -21.08
N ALA A 279 -11.31 7.00 -21.60
CA ALA A 279 -10.03 7.07 -20.90
C ALA A 279 -9.70 8.47 -20.36
N VAL A 280 -9.09 8.52 -19.18
CA VAL A 280 -8.55 9.74 -18.56
C VAL A 280 -7.10 9.49 -18.13
N PRO A 281 -6.12 10.25 -18.65
CA PRO A 281 -6.27 11.22 -19.73
C PRO A 281 -6.63 10.53 -21.07
N LYS A 282 -7.44 11.19 -21.90
CA LYS A 282 -7.75 10.69 -23.24
C LYS A 282 -6.59 10.97 -24.20
N ARG A 283 -5.60 10.09 -24.19
CA ARG A 283 -4.36 10.22 -24.96
C ARG A 283 -3.99 8.89 -25.61
N ALA A 284 -3.40 8.98 -26.80
CA ALA A 284 -2.89 7.81 -27.49
C ALA A 284 -1.51 7.40 -26.93
N VAL A 285 -1.24 6.11 -26.92
CA VAL A 285 0.05 5.50 -26.62
C VAL A 285 0.40 4.56 -27.76
N LEU A 286 1.68 4.50 -28.13
CA LEU A 286 2.17 3.53 -29.08
C LEU A 286 2.95 2.43 -28.36
N ASP A 287 2.39 1.23 -28.42
CA ASP A 287 3.03 -0.02 -28.06
C ASP A 287 4.14 -0.32 -29.07
N ILE A 288 5.39 -0.10 -28.63
CA ILE A 288 6.56 -0.23 -29.49
C ILE A 288 6.87 -1.69 -29.84
N GLU A 289 6.54 -2.63 -28.94
CA GLU A 289 6.81 -4.05 -29.11
C GLU A 289 5.97 -4.63 -30.26
N HIS A 290 4.74 -4.13 -30.41
CA HIS A 290 3.82 -4.55 -31.47
C HIS A 290 3.76 -3.58 -32.66
N CYS A 291 4.59 -2.54 -32.69
CA CYS A 291 4.68 -1.62 -33.81
C CYS A 291 5.37 -2.28 -35.01
N ILE A 292 4.64 -2.48 -36.12
CA ILE A 292 5.20 -3.14 -37.32
C ILE A 292 6.13 -2.26 -38.17
N ASN A 293 6.49 -1.05 -37.71
CA ASN A 293 7.35 -0.11 -38.43
C ASN A 293 6.97 0.08 -39.92
N CYS A 294 5.67 0.28 -40.15
CA CYS A 294 5.12 0.61 -41.46
C CYS A 294 5.84 1.80 -42.12
N ALA A 295 5.73 1.90 -43.45
CA ALA A 295 6.62 2.75 -44.27
C ALA A 295 8.12 2.41 -44.13
N LYS A 296 8.46 1.22 -43.60
CA LYS A 296 9.85 0.75 -43.35
C LYS A 296 10.64 1.76 -42.50
N ARG A 297 9.98 2.34 -41.50
CA ARG A 297 10.50 3.45 -40.69
C ARG A 297 10.39 3.15 -39.20
N THR A 298 11.51 3.18 -38.51
CA THR A 298 11.59 3.09 -37.05
C THR A 298 11.42 4.48 -36.41
N ILE A 299 10.99 4.52 -35.16
CA ILE A 299 10.89 5.78 -34.41
C ILE A 299 12.29 6.39 -34.23
N GLY A 300 12.39 7.72 -34.31
CA GLY A 300 13.63 8.47 -34.19
C GLY A 300 14.42 8.62 -35.50
N THR A 301 13.84 8.22 -36.64
CA THR A 301 14.50 8.32 -37.96
C THR A 301 13.69 9.22 -38.88
N GLU A 302 14.33 10.04 -39.72
CA GLU A 302 13.63 10.89 -40.70
C GLU A 302 12.93 10.08 -41.81
N PRO A 303 11.82 10.58 -42.38
CA PRO A 303 11.12 9.89 -43.46
C PRO A 303 11.95 9.91 -44.74
N ARG A 304 11.88 8.83 -45.51
CA ARG A 304 12.42 8.83 -46.88
C ARG A 304 11.59 9.74 -47.76
N ILE A 305 12.21 10.41 -48.71
CA ILE A 305 11.52 11.23 -49.70
C ILE A 305 11.12 10.37 -50.90
N HIS A 306 9.87 10.50 -51.34
CA HIS A 306 9.36 9.78 -52.49
C HIS A 306 9.93 10.36 -53.78
N SER A 307 10.64 9.55 -54.56
CA SER A 307 11.44 9.99 -55.72
C SER A 307 10.64 10.67 -56.84
N LYS A 308 9.32 10.41 -56.94
CA LYS A 308 8.46 10.99 -57.98
C LYS A 308 7.67 12.23 -57.54
N THR A 309 7.33 12.33 -56.26
CA THR A 309 6.45 13.40 -55.75
C THR A 309 7.20 14.42 -54.90
N GLY A 310 8.41 14.09 -54.42
CA GLY A 310 9.17 14.95 -53.50
C GLY A 310 8.62 14.97 -52.07
N GLU A 311 7.54 14.24 -51.79
CA GLU A 311 6.89 14.22 -50.47
C GLU A 311 7.51 13.19 -49.52
N PRO A 312 7.49 13.43 -48.20
CA PRO A 312 7.94 12.46 -47.21
C PRO A 312 7.01 11.24 -47.12
N ILE A 313 7.57 10.04 -47.09
CA ILE A 313 6.84 8.79 -46.90
C ILE A 313 6.57 8.59 -45.40
N LEU A 314 5.43 9.10 -44.93
CA LEU A 314 5.02 9.02 -43.54
C LEU A 314 4.30 7.69 -43.23
N ALA A 315 4.40 7.24 -41.98
CA ALA A 315 3.57 6.15 -41.48
C ALA A 315 2.09 6.60 -41.44
N PRO A 316 1.11 5.69 -41.58
CA PRO A 316 -0.31 6.05 -41.55
C PRO A 316 -0.72 6.85 -40.29
N CYS A 317 -0.25 6.43 -39.11
CA CYS A 317 -0.55 7.12 -37.84
C CYS A 317 0.02 8.54 -37.76
N GLU A 318 1.16 8.79 -38.39
CA GLU A 318 1.81 10.10 -38.46
C GLU A 318 1.13 10.98 -39.51
N LYS A 319 0.83 10.42 -40.69
CA LYS A 319 0.18 11.11 -41.80
C LYS A 319 -1.18 11.70 -41.42
N VAL A 320 -1.98 10.97 -40.64
CA VAL A 320 -3.32 11.43 -40.21
C VAL A 320 -3.27 12.36 -38.99
N CYS A 321 -2.14 12.45 -38.29
CA CYS A 321 -2.04 13.24 -37.07
C CYS A 321 -1.85 14.74 -37.36
N LYS A 322 -2.97 15.46 -37.45
CA LYS A 322 -2.98 16.91 -37.76
C LYS A 322 -2.20 17.78 -36.78
N THR A 323 -2.10 17.38 -35.51
CA THR A 323 -1.38 18.15 -34.48
C THR A 323 0.13 17.87 -34.45
N GLY A 324 0.60 16.88 -35.22
CA GLY A 324 1.99 16.43 -35.18
C GLY A 324 2.38 15.71 -33.88
N ALA A 325 1.41 15.27 -33.08
CA ALA A 325 1.68 14.52 -31.84
C ALA A 325 2.33 13.15 -32.12
N CYS A 326 1.97 12.50 -33.23
CA CYS A 326 2.54 11.23 -33.68
C CYS A 326 3.80 11.44 -34.55
N ASN A 327 4.68 12.35 -34.16
CA ASN A 327 5.92 12.62 -34.88
C ASN A 327 6.91 11.46 -34.69
N ARG A 328 7.15 10.69 -35.77
CA ARG A 328 8.06 9.53 -35.75
C ARG A 328 9.52 9.93 -35.99
N SER A 329 9.81 11.16 -36.42
CA SER A 329 11.18 11.70 -36.53
C SER A 329 11.79 11.94 -35.16
N ARG A 330 10.95 12.22 -34.15
CA ARG A 330 11.41 12.52 -32.79
C ARG A 330 12.11 11.29 -32.20
N ALA A 331 13.36 11.49 -31.77
CA ALA A 331 14.06 10.54 -30.93
C ALA A 331 13.48 10.60 -29.52
N TRP A 332 13.04 9.45 -29.02
CA TRP A 332 12.49 9.28 -27.67
C TRP A 332 13.44 8.42 -26.85
N ASN A 333 13.50 8.67 -25.53
CA ASN A 333 14.19 7.75 -24.62
C ASN A 333 13.30 6.52 -24.38
N PRO A 334 13.70 5.30 -24.80
CA PRO A 334 12.90 4.09 -24.59
C PRO A 334 12.70 3.76 -23.11
N GLU A 335 13.66 4.14 -22.25
CA GLU A 335 13.59 3.96 -20.80
C GLU A 335 12.56 4.89 -20.13
N GLY A 336 12.03 5.87 -20.87
CA GLY A 336 11.13 6.89 -20.33
C GLY A 336 11.87 7.94 -19.51
N GLU A 337 11.24 8.41 -18.44
CA GLU A 337 11.76 9.45 -17.55
C GLU A 337 11.60 9.01 -16.09
N ILE A 338 12.62 9.22 -15.27
CA ILE A 338 12.53 9.04 -13.81
C ILE A 338 12.22 10.38 -13.16
N VAL A 339 11.16 10.41 -12.37
CA VAL A 339 10.79 11.55 -11.52
C VAL A 339 10.97 11.14 -10.07
N GLU A 340 11.73 11.95 -9.32
CA GLU A 340 11.87 11.81 -7.89
C GLU A 340 10.84 12.70 -7.18
N ILE A 341 10.11 12.11 -6.23
CA ILE A 341 9.11 12.82 -5.42
C ILE A 341 9.33 12.51 -3.94
N ASP A 342 9.19 13.53 -3.10
CA ASP A 342 9.21 13.38 -1.64
C ASP A 342 7.77 13.34 -1.12
N VAL A 343 7.44 12.33 -0.32
CA VAL A 343 6.08 12.13 0.23
C VAL A 343 6.13 11.70 1.71
N GLY A 344 5.13 12.12 2.47
CA GLY A 344 5.01 11.74 3.88
C GLY A 344 4.29 10.41 4.08
N THR A 345 3.34 10.12 3.20
CA THR A 345 2.47 8.94 3.29
C THR A 345 2.25 8.29 1.93
N ILE A 346 2.07 6.97 1.93
CA ILE A 346 1.85 6.15 0.74
C ILE A 346 0.60 5.30 0.93
N ILE A 347 -0.29 5.30 -0.05
CA ILE A 347 -1.48 4.44 -0.13
C ILE A 347 -1.30 3.48 -1.31
N VAL A 348 -1.35 2.18 -1.05
CA VAL A 348 -1.25 1.14 -2.08
C VAL A 348 -2.65 0.66 -2.44
N ALA A 349 -3.07 0.90 -3.68
CA ALA A 349 -4.40 0.61 -4.21
C ALA A 349 -4.32 -0.06 -5.61
N THR A 350 -3.41 -1.01 -5.78
CA THR A 350 -3.07 -1.65 -7.06
C THR A 350 -4.12 -2.64 -7.59
N GLY A 351 -5.24 -2.79 -6.89
CA GLY A 351 -6.38 -3.59 -7.32
C GLY A 351 -6.15 -5.09 -7.21
N TYR A 352 -6.70 -5.84 -8.15
CA TYR A 352 -6.65 -7.30 -8.20
C TYR A 352 -6.57 -7.79 -9.65
N LYS A 353 -6.22 -9.07 -9.83
CA LYS A 353 -6.29 -9.77 -11.12
C LYS A 353 -7.37 -10.85 -11.05
N VAL A 354 -8.02 -11.10 -12.18
CA VAL A 354 -8.91 -12.26 -12.32
C VAL A 354 -8.06 -13.53 -12.20
N MET A 355 -8.54 -14.47 -11.40
CA MET A 355 -7.88 -15.77 -11.22
C MET A 355 -7.87 -16.54 -12.55
N ASP A 356 -6.71 -17.08 -12.92
CA ASP A 356 -6.60 -17.98 -14.07
C ASP A 356 -7.46 -19.23 -13.84
N LYS A 357 -8.29 -19.57 -14.82
CA LYS A 357 -9.20 -20.72 -14.77
C LYS A 357 -8.55 -22.02 -15.26
N ALA A 358 -7.40 -21.97 -15.95
CA ALA A 358 -6.73 -23.16 -16.47
C ALA A 358 -6.51 -24.31 -15.44
N PRO A 359 -6.25 -24.03 -14.14
CA PRO A 359 -6.13 -25.08 -13.13
C PRO A 359 -7.46 -25.74 -12.71
N PHE A 360 -8.61 -25.10 -12.98
CA PHE A 360 -9.93 -25.64 -12.64
C PHE A 360 -10.45 -26.43 -13.83
N LYS A 361 -10.54 -27.75 -13.69
CA LYS A 361 -11.25 -28.58 -14.66
C LYS A 361 -12.71 -28.15 -14.66
N GLU A 362 -13.26 -27.84 -15.84
CA GLU A 362 -14.69 -27.68 -16.02
C GLU A 362 -15.38 -28.97 -15.53
N TYR A 363 -16.38 -28.83 -14.65
CA TYR A 363 -17.24 -29.93 -14.21
C TYR A 363 -18.41 -30.11 -15.17
#